data_AF-A0A8B7SSM5-F1
#
_entry.id   AF-A0A8B7SSM5-F1
#
_cell.length_a   1.000
_cell.length_b   1.000
_cell.length_c   1.000
_cell.angle_alpha   90.00
_cell.angle_beta   90.00
_cell.angle_gamma   90.00
#
_symmetry.space_group_name_H-M   'P 1'
#
loop_
_entity.id
_entity.type
_entity.pdbx_description
1 polymer ?
#
loop_
_entity_poly.entity_id
_entity_poly.type
_entity_poly.pdbx_seq_one_letter_code
_entity_poly.pdbx_strand_id
1 'polypeptide(L)'
;MERAERQTPIMDSAQYAEFCESRQLSFSKKASKFRDWLHCSCIKIKPNVVAMKILAYIAFETVAQLVDLALLVTQDMVTKAVDTFSHAISATFIQYHNSAEGTAACGFEAHSNTIQVCHIRETIRGYGHKIGPLSPFPIHKCLPHE
;
A
#
# COMPACT_ATOMS: atom_id res chain seq x y z
N MET A 1 5.98 -4.63 -7.73
CA MET A 1 5.89 -4.62 -9.20
C MET A 1 5.20 -5.87 -9.77
N GLU A 2 5.65 -7.08 -9.45
CA GLU A 2 5.09 -8.35 -9.99
C GLU A 2 3.60 -8.59 -9.66
N ARG A 3 3.10 -8.03 -8.54
CA ARG A 3 1.73 -8.27 -8.07
C ARG A 3 0.66 -7.68 -8.99
N ALA A 4 0.85 -6.48 -9.52
CA ALA A 4 -0.09 -5.83 -10.43
C ALA A 4 -0.08 -6.48 -11.83
N GLU A 5 1.06 -7.03 -12.24
CA GLU A 5 1.21 -7.71 -13.54
C GLU A 5 0.44 -9.03 -13.60
N ARG A 6 0.29 -9.72 -12.47
CA ARG A 6 -0.55 -10.94 -12.36
C ARG A 6 -2.03 -10.70 -12.63
N GLN A 7 -2.50 -9.45 -12.54
CA GLN A 7 -3.89 -9.10 -12.82
C GLN A 7 -4.12 -8.70 -14.29
N THR A 8 -3.06 -8.48 -15.07
CA THR A 8 -3.18 -8.10 -16.49
C THR A 8 -3.89 -9.13 -17.37
N PRO A 9 -3.82 -10.46 -17.15
CA PRO A 9 -4.50 -11.44 -18.01
C PRO A 9 -6.04 -11.40 -17.92
N ILE A 10 -6.59 -10.81 -16.86
CA ILE A 10 -8.04 -10.77 -16.60
C ILE A 10 -8.65 -9.39 -16.86
N MET A 11 -7.85 -8.41 -17.30
CA MET A 11 -8.32 -7.06 -17.58
C MET A 11 -9.04 -7.01 -18.93
N ASP A 12 -10.10 -6.22 -19.00
CA ASP A 12 -10.68 -5.84 -20.30
C ASP A 12 -9.79 -4.82 -21.03
N SER A 13 -10.11 -4.55 -22.30
CA SER A 13 -9.34 -3.64 -23.16
C SER A 13 -9.21 -2.22 -22.59
N ALA A 14 -10.27 -1.68 -21.97
CA ALA A 14 -10.26 -0.33 -21.42
C ALA A 14 -9.41 -0.28 -20.14
N GLN A 15 -9.56 -1.26 -19.26
CA GLN A 15 -8.75 -1.41 -18.04
C GLN A 15 -7.27 -1.56 -18.36
N TYR A 16 -6.95 -2.36 -19.38
CA TYR A 16 -5.57 -2.56 -19.82
C TYR A 16 -4.96 -1.27 -20.38
N ALA A 17 -5.71 -0.50 -21.17
CA ALA A 17 -5.28 0.79 -21.67
C ALA A 17 -4.96 1.78 -20.52
N GLU A 18 -5.85 1.89 -19.53
CA GLU A 18 -5.63 2.73 -18.34
C GLU A 18 -4.40 2.27 -17.51
N PHE A 19 -4.22 0.96 -17.37
CA PHE A 19 -3.05 0.37 -16.71
C PHE A 19 -1.75 0.77 -17.41
N CYS A 20 -1.71 0.67 -18.75
CA CYS A 20 -0.56 1.08 -19.54
C CYS A 20 -0.29 2.59 -19.44
N GLU A 21 -1.34 3.42 -19.52
CA GLU A 21 -1.20 4.88 -19.41
C GLU A 21 -0.66 5.28 -18.03
N SER A 22 -1.19 4.69 -16.96
CA SER A 22 -0.76 4.94 -15.58
C SER A 22 0.73 4.64 -15.39
N ARG A 23 1.23 3.56 -16.01
CA ARG A 23 2.66 3.19 -15.98
C ARG A 23 3.57 4.13 -16.77
N GLN A 24 3.03 4.83 -17.75
CA GLN A 24 3.78 5.80 -18.55
C GLN A 24 3.72 7.22 -17.96
N LEU A 25 3.01 7.41 -16.84
CA LEU A 25 3.07 8.66 -16.11
C LEU A 25 4.44 8.86 -15.46
N SER A 26 4.90 10.09 -15.45
CA SER A 26 6.20 10.45 -14.88
C SER A 26 6.21 11.89 -14.45
N PHE A 27 6.91 12.19 -13.35
CA PHE A 27 7.18 13.55 -12.91
C PHE A 27 7.97 14.38 -13.94
N SER A 28 8.63 13.72 -14.89
CA SER A 28 9.35 14.38 -15.98
C SER A 28 8.42 15.07 -17.00
N LYS A 29 7.14 14.68 -17.13
CA LYS A 29 6.17 15.35 -18.03
C LYS A 29 5.95 16.84 -17.67
N LYS A 30 6.14 17.20 -16.40
CA LYS A 30 6.09 18.58 -15.88
C LYS A 30 7.43 18.99 -15.25
N ALA A 31 8.53 18.77 -15.97
CA ALA A 31 9.90 18.91 -15.46
C ALA A 31 10.20 20.24 -14.75
N SER A 32 9.69 21.38 -15.23
CA SER A 32 9.90 22.67 -14.55
C SER A 32 9.29 22.68 -13.15
N LYS A 33 8.00 22.32 -13.01
CA LYS A 33 7.34 22.23 -11.71
C LYS A 33 8.02 21.25 -10.76
N PHE A 34 8.52 20.13 -11.29
CA PHE A 34 9.23 19.15 -10.47
C PHE A 34 10.58 19.68 -9.96
N ARG A 35 11.34 20.39 -10.80
CA ARG A 35 12.58 21.07 -10.37
C ARG A 35 12.32 22.16 -9.33
N ASP A 36 11.24 22.92 -9.53
CA ASP A 36 10.84 23.98 -8.61
C ASP A 36 10.45 23.37 -7.26
N TRP A 37 9.67 22.28 -7.25
CA TRP A 37 9.30 21.55 -6.04
C TRP A 37 10.50 20.97 -5.28
N LEU A 38 11.53 20.48 -5.99
CA LEU A 38 12.77 20.00 -5.41
C LEU A 38 13.72 21.11 -4.92
N HIS A 39 13.38 22.38 -5.18
CA HIS A 39 14.25 23.54 -4.93
C HIS A 39 15.67 23.35 -5.50
N CYS A 40 15.80 22.81 -6.72
CA CYS A 40 17.11 22.56 -7.35
C CYS A 40 17.99 23.83 -7.48
N SER A 41 17.39 25.02 -7.42
CA SER A 41 18.09 26.31 -7.38
C SER A 41 18.97 26.50 -6.13
N CYS A 42 18.67 25.79 -5.04
CA CYS A 42 19.42 25.82 -3.80
C CYS A 42 20.56 24.78 -3.76
N ILE A 43 20.62 23.88 -4.73
CA ILE A 43 21.63 22.82 -4.78
C ILE A 43 22.86 23.35 -5.53
N LYS A 44 24.03 23.29 -4.87
CA LYS A 44 25.31 23.80 -5.41
C LYS A 44 25.66 23.19 -6.77
N ILE A 45 25.31 21.92 -6.97
CA ILE A 45 25.51 21.19 -8.23
C ILE A 45 24.14 20.92 -8.83
N LYS A 46 23.86 21.55 -9.99
CA LYS A 46 22.59 21.33 -10.68
C LYS A 46 22.53 19.92 -11.27
N PRO A 47 21.48 19.13 -10.97
CA PRO A 47 21.31 17.83 -11.58
C PRO A 47 21.16 17.98 -13.10
N ASN A 48 21.89 17.16 -13.84
CA ASN A 48 21.76 17.10 -15.29
C ASN A 48 20.42 16.41 -15.70
N VAL A 49 20.12 16.40 -17.00
CA VAL A 49 18.85 15.84 -17.53
C VAL A 49 18.68 14.36 -17.17
N VAL A 50 19.75 13.56 -17.20
CA VAL A 50 19.72 12.14 -16.84
C VAL A 50 19.45 11.97 -15.34
N ALA A 51 20.15 12.73 -14.50
CA ALA A 51 19.94 12.74 -13.06
C ALA A 51 18.49 13.14 -12.72
N MET A 52 17.92 14.12 -13.42
CA MET A 52 16.51 14.50 -13.25
C MET A 52 15.55 13.38 -13.63
N LYS A 53 15.83 12.61 -14.70
CA LYS A 53 15.01 11.43 -15.07
C LYS A 53 15.10 10.34 -14.01
N ILE A 54 16.30 10.10 -13.45
CA ILE A 54 16.51 9.16 -12.35
C ILE A 54 15.72 9.61 -11.11
N LEU A 55 15.81 10.89 -10.72
CA LEU A 55 15.05 11.44 -9.59
C LEU A 55 13.53 11.32 -9.81
N ALA A 56 13.04 11.60 -11.02
CA ALA A 56 11.64 11.44 -11.36
C ALA A 56 11.19 9.96 -11.27
N TYR A 57 12.04 9.01 -11.69
CA TYR A 57 11.77 7.59 -11.56
C TYR A 57 11.75 7.15 -10.08
N ILE A 58 12.73 7.58 -9.29
CA ILE A 58 12.77 7.28 -7.84
C ILE A 58 11.53 7.82 -7.14
N ALA A 59 11.08 9.04 -7.47
CA ALA A 59 9.85 9.60 -6.92
C ALA A 59 8.62 8.75 -7.29
N PHE A 60 8.53 8.30 -8.55
CA PHE A 60 7.47 7.41 -9.02
C PHE A 60 7.44 6.09 -8.24
N GLU A 61 8.60 5.42 -8.12
CA GLU A 61 8.73 4.18 -7.35
C GLU A 61 8.43 4.37 -5.86
N THR A 62 8.82 5.51 -5.28
CA THR A 62 8.55 5.81 -3.87
C THR A 62 7.05 5.90 -3.60
N VAL A 63 6.29 6.58 -4.49
CA VAL A 63 4.84 6.67 -4.38
C VAL A 63 4.19 5.30 -4.55
N ALA A 64 4.63 4.51 -5.54
CA ALA A 64 4.10 3.16 -5.77
C ALA A 64 4.30 2.26 -4.54
N GLN A 65 5.51 2.24 -3.96
CA GLN A 65 5.81 1.46 -2.76
C GLN A 65 5.00 1.93 -1.54
N LEU A 66 4.85 3.25 -1.36
CA LEU A 66 4.08 3.82 -0.27
C LEU A 66 2.61 3.40 -0.37
N VAL A 67 2.03 3.45 -1.57
CA VAL A 67 0.64 3.07 -1.83
C VAL A 67 0.44 1.56 -1.63
N ASP A 68 1.33 0.72 -2.17
CA ASP A 68 1.27 -0.74 -1.99
C ASP A 68 1.29 -1.12 -0.50
N LEU A 69 2.17 -0.49 0.29
CA LEU A 69 2.27 -0.76 1.72
C LEU A 69 1.09 -0.17 2.51
N ALA A 70 0.53 0.96 2.08
CA ALA A 70 -0.67 1.54 2.69
C ALA A 70 -1.91 0.68 2.47
N LEU A 71 -2.03 0.05 1.30
CA LEU A 71 -3.09 -0.94 1.03
C LEU A 71 -2.95 -2.17 1.93
N LEU A 72 -1.73 -2.62 2.20
CA LEU A 72 -1.48 -3.71 3.14
C LEU A 72 -1.85 -3.34 4.59
N VAL A 73 -1.47 -2.12 5.03
CA VAL A 73 -1.86 -1.59 6.35
C VAL A 73 -3.39 -1.50 6.47
N THR A 74 -4.06 -1.04 5.41
CA THR A 74 -5.53 -0.93 5.39
C THR A 74 -6.16 -2.31 5.60
N GLN A 75 -5.65 -3.35 4.93
CA GLN A 75 -6.15 -4.72 5.11
C GLN A 75 -5.90 -5.26 6.53
N ASP A 76 -4.69 -5.08 7.07
CA ASP A 76 -4.32 -5.56 8.41
C ASP A 76 -5.15 -4.87 9.53
N MET A 77 -5.45 -3.59 9.37
CA MET A 77 -6.29 -2.86 10.32
C MET A 77 -7.76 -3.32 10.25
N VAL A 78 -8.27 -3.63 9.06
CA VAL A 78 -9.63 -4.17 8.89
C VAL A 78 -9.73 -5.57 9.51
N THR A 79 -8.75 -6.46 9.30
CA THR A 79 -8.78 -7.81 9.89
C THR A 79 -8.73 -7.75 11.41
N LYS A 80 -7.84 -6.95 12.00
CA LYS A 80 -7.75 -6.78 13.47
C LYS A 80 -9.04 -6.27 14.11
N ALA A 81 -9.83 -5.47 13.40
CA ALA A 81 -11.13 -4.99 13.88
C ALA A 81 -12.21 -6.08 13.85
N VAL A 82 -12.21 -6.92 12.80
CA VAL A 82 -13.19 -8.00 12.60
C VAL A 82 -13.00 -9.14 13.62
N ASP A 83 -11.76 -9.38 14.06
CA ASP A 83 -11.42 -10.49 14.95
C ASP A 83 -11.90 -10.29 16.40
N THR A 84 -12.19 -9.05 16.80
CA THR A 84 -12.57 -8.72 18.19
C THR A 84 -14.05 -9.03 18.50
N PHE A 85 -14.91 -9.12 17.49
CA PHE A 85 -16.35 -9.40 17.68
C PHE A 85 -16.78 -10.80 17.24
N SER A 86 -15.99 -11.48 16.40
CA SER A 86 -16.37 -12.78 15.84
C SER A 86 -16.25 -13.94 16.85
N HIS A 87 -15.31 -13.87 17.80
CA HIS A 87 -15.09 -14.94 18.78
C HIS A 87 -16.02 -14.89 20.00
N ALA A 88 -16.71 -13.77 20.25
CA ALA A 88 -17.61 -13.63 21.40
C ALA A 88 -19.01 -14.24 21.18
N ILE A 89 -19.44 -14.45 19.93
CA ILE A 89 -20.80 -14.92 19.62
C ILE A 89 -20.93 -16.46 19.69
N SER A 90 -19.81 -17.20 19.67
CA SER A 90 -19.85 -18.67 19.67
C SER A 90 -20.10 -19.31 21.06
N ALA A 91 -20.01 -18.54 22.15
CA ALA A 91 -20.03 -19.12 23.50
C ALA A 91 -21.40 -19.14 24.22
N THR A 92 -22.51 -18.71 23.59
CA THR A 92 -23.82 -18.70 24.27
C THR A 92 -25.01 -19.23 23.44
N PHE A 93 -24.82 -19.74 22.22
CA PHE A 93 -25.93 -20.19 21.38
C PHE A 93 -26.12 -21.72 21.42
N ILE A 94 -26.36 -22.27 22.61
CA ILE A 94 -27.14 -23.51 22.73
C ILE A 94 -28.20 -23.27 23.80
N GLN A 95 -29.33 -22.65 23.43
CA GLN A 95 -30.63 -23.10 23.94
C GLN A 95 -31.82 -22.46 23.19
N TYR A 96 -32.52 -23.31 22.41
CA TYR A 96 -33.98 -23.34 22.16
C TYR A 96 -34.65 -22.43 21.11
N HIS A 97 -35.09 -23.12 20.05
CA HIS A 97 -36.48 -23.15 19.51
C HIS A 97 -36.95 -22.07 18.51
N ASN A 98 -37.15 -22.56 17.27
CA ASN A 98 -38.17 -22.24 16.26
C ASN A 98 -38.46 -20.80 15.78
N SER A 99 -38.59 -20.76 14.44
CA SER A 99 -39.49 -19.94 13.64
C SER A 99 -38.93 -18.66 13.01
N ALA A 100 -38.82 -18.76 11.68
CA ALA A 100 -39.13 -17.77 10.64
C ALA A 100 -38.75 -16.29 10.82
N GLU A 101 -38.08 -15.79 9.77
CA GLU A 101 -38.07 -14.41 9.28
C GLU A 101 -37.38 -13.36 10.17
N GLY A 102 -36.29 -12.79 9.64
CA GLY A 102 -35.71 -11.57 10.18
C GLY A 102 -34.26 -11.38 9.81
N THR A 103 -34.04 -10.73 8.67
CA THR A 103 -33.14 -9.58 8.55
C THR A 103 -31.80 -9.64 9.30
N ALA A 104 -30.73 -9.84 8.56
CA ALA A 104 -29.79 -8.76 8.29
C ALA A 104 -28.80 -9.24 7.23
N ALA A 105 -28.89 -8.64 6.05
CA ALA A 105 -27.74 -8.52 5.19
C ALA A 105 -26.59 -8.03 6.06
N CYS A 106 -25.59 -8.88 6.32
CA CYS A 106 -24.28 -8.37 6.66
C CYS A 106 -23.88 -7.60 5.41
N GLY A 107 -24.19 -6.30 5.44
CA GLY A 107 -23.69 -5.38 4.46
C GLY A 107 -22.22 -5.66 4.39
N PHE A 108 -21.77 -6.12 3.23
CA PHE A 108 -20.48 -5.70 2.74
C PHE A 108 -20.60 -4.17 2.70
N GLU A 109 -20.43 -3.53 3.86
CA GLU A 109 -20.09 -2.12 3.89
C GLU A 109 -18.88 -2.11 2.99
N ALA A 110 -19.06 -1.50 1.83
CA ALA A 110 -17.99 -0.99 1.03
C ALA A 110 -17.25 -0.02 1.94
N HIS A 111 -16.43 -0.58 2.86
CA HIS A 111 -15.36 0.12 3.51
C HIS A 111 -14.60 0.65 2.32
N SER A 112 -14.83 1.92 2.07
CA SER A 112 -14.20 2.66 1.01
C SER A 112 -12.72 2.34 1.15
N ASN A 113 -12.18 1.53 0.22
CA ASN A 113 -10.78 1.10 0.16
C ASN A 113 -9.85 2.29 -0.12
N THR A 114 -10.30 3.48 0.24
CA THR A 114 -9.64 4.75 0.08
C THR A 114 -8.58 4.84 1.16
N ILE A 115 -7.36 4.98 0.70
CA ILE A 115 -6.20 5.19 1.55
C ILE A 115 -6.40 6.47 2.34
N GLN A 116 -6.40 6.36 3.67
CA GLN A 116 -6.48 7.48 4.60
C GLN A 116 -5.10 7.94 5.05
N VAL A 117 -5.02 9.16 5.57
CA VAL A 117 -3.76 9.74 6.10
C VAL A 117 -3.20 8.89 7.24
N CYS A 118 -4.05 8.30 8.08
CA CYS A 118 -3.60 7.39 9.14
C CYS A 118 -2.86 6.16 8.59
N HIS A 119 -3.32 5.58 7.47
CA HIS A 119 -2.66 4.45 6.81
C HIS A 119 -1.27 4.86 6.30
N ILE A 120 -1.15 6.04 5.68
CA ILE A 120 0.14 6.57 5.24
C ILE A 120 1.10 6.79 6.41
N ARG A 121 0.63 7.38 7.51
CA ARG A 121 1.45 7.59 8.71
C ARG A 121 1.96 6.27 9.29
N GLU A 122 1.09 5.27 9.33
CA GLU A 122 1.41 3.93 9.83
C GLU A 122 2.39 3.20 8.91
N THR A 123 2.21 3.31 7.59
CA THR A 123 3.18 2.84 6.58
C THR A 123 4.56 3.42 6.81
N ILE A 124 4.68 4.75 6.99
CA ILE A 124 5.97 5.42 7.21
C ILE A 124 6.60 4.95 8.53
N ARG A 125 5.79 4.83 9.59
CA ARG A 125 6.22 4.32 10.89
C ARG A 125 6.81 2.90 10.76
N GLY A 126 6.13 2.02 10.02
CA GLY A 126 6.55 0.63 9.81
C GLY A 126 7.77 0.49 8.89
N TYR A 127 7.86 1.28 7.82
CA TYR A 127 8.97 1.23 6.86
C TYR A 127 10.29 1.66 7.50
N GLY A 128 10.29 2.74 8.29
CA GLY A 128 11.48 3.21 9.02
C GLY A 128 11.99 2.20 10.05
N HIS A 129 11.09 1.44 10.68
CA HIS A 129 11.44 0.42 11.67
C HIS A 129 12.16 -0.81 11.08
N LYS A 130 12.01 -1.08 9.77
CA LYS A 130 12.63 -2.26 9.11
C LYS A 130 13.96 -1.94 8.40
N ILE A 131 14.25 -0.68 8.09
CA ILE A 131 15.36 -0.30 7.19
C ILE A 131 16.32 0.76 7.83
N GLY A 132 16.05 1.24 9.04
CA GLY A 132 16.97 2.14 9.75
C GLY A 132 18.16 1.41 10.41
N PRO A 133 19.25 2.10 10.77
CA PRO A 133 20.35 1.53 11.57
C PRO A 133 19.93 1.05 12.97
N LEU A 134 18.68 1.34 13.37
CA LEU A 134 18.04 0.88 14.60
C LEU A 134 16.94 -0.17 14.33
N SER A 135 16.84 -0.70 13.10
CA SER A 135 15.91 -1.79 12.84
C SER A 135 16.32 -3.02 13.67
N PRO A 136 15.38 -3.73 14.31
CA PRO A 136 15.70 -5.02 14.90
C PRO A 136 16.02 -5.94 13.73
N PHE A 137 17.30 -6.11 13.40
CA PHE A 137 17.74 -7.05 12.39
C PHE A 137 17.02 -8.39 12.61
N PRO A 138 16.46 -9.05 11.57
CA PRO A 138 16.41 -10.49 11.64
C PRO A 138 17.86 -10.92 11.56
N ILE A 139 18.44 -11.26 12.72
CA ILE A 139 19.67 -12.04 12.80
C ILE A 139 19.44 -13.20 11.85
N HIS A 140 20.12 -13.18 10.70
CA HIS A 140 20.27 -14.35 9.86
C HIS A 140 20.66 -15.47 10.83
N LYS A 141 19.80 -16.47 10.96
CA LYS A 141 20.11 -17.70 11.68
C LYS A 141 21.51 -18.09 11.22
N CYS A 142 22.49 -18.00 12.12
CA CYS A 142 23.71 -18.77 11.99
C CYS A 142 23.23 -20.21 11.78
N LEU A 143 23.34 -20.69 10.54
CA LEU A 143 23.33 -22.11 10.26
C LEU A 143 24.36 -22.74 11.21
N PRO A 144 24.01 -23.83 11.92
CA PRO A 144 25.00 -24.55 12.68
C PRO A 144 26.01 -25.10 11.67
N HIS A 145 27.27 -24.72 11.86
CA HIS A 145 28.40 -25.37 11.24
C HIS A 145 28.55 -26.72 11.97
N GLU A 146 28.27 -27.82 11.27
CA GLU A 146 28.98 -29.10 11.49
C GLU A 146 30.02 -29.26 10.38
#